data_AF-A0A948MX73-F1
#
_entry.id   AF-A0A948MX73-F1
#
_cell.length_a   1.000
_cell.length_b   1.000
_cell.length_c   1.000
_cell.angle_alpha   90.00
_cell.angle_beta   90.00
_cell.angle_gamma   90.00
#
_symmetry.space_group_name_H-M   'P 1'
#
loop_
_entity.id
_entity.type
_entity.pdbx_description
1 polymer ?
#
loop_
_entity_poly.entity_id
_entity_poly.type
_entity_poly.pdbx_seq_one_letter_code
_entity_poly.pdbx_strand_id
1 'polypeptide(L)'
;MLDALDITEEEAAGLSELAAIDLATARRFAERAQATEDADVANRLARTSQRAARSYRQTLALKVRLRRALSEHARDYPPEPAETRAARHVAEVRRAVSRVAWAEREALEGPEEEREDFFDDLMFAFCERLEACVGTETFERLPVDDAVVRICLDLDLPEAAARAWRDLPVRTADAVRHWQGPGPDPP
;
A
#
# COMPACT_ATOMS: atom_id res chain seq x y z
N MET A 1 3.33 1.03 -8.10
CA MET A 1 3.23 0.85 -9.58
C MET A 1 3.54 2.15 -10.32
N LEU A 2 3.12 3.31 -9.80
CA LEU A 2 3.52 4.62 -10.32
C LEU A 2 4.96 4.99 -9.91
N ASP A 3 5.49 4.37 -8.85
CA ASP A 3 6.89 4.49 -8.40
C ASP A 3 7.92 4.15 -9.50
N ALA A 4 7.55 3.25 -10.42
CA ALA A 4 8.40 2.85 -11.54
C ALA A 4 8.67 3.97 -12.54
N LEU A 5 7.87 5.04 -12.52
CA LEU A 5 7.97 6.18 -13.43
C LEU A 5 8.42 7.46 -12.73
N ASP A 6 8.73 7.39 -11.43
CA ASP A 6 9.07 8.56 -10.59
C ASP A 6 7.95 9.64 -10.64
N ILE A 7 6.70 9.17 -10.65
CA ILE A 7 5.50 10.01 -10.62
C ILE A 7 4.63 9.53 -9.48
N THR A 8 4.18 10.45 -8.64
CA THR A 8 3.26 10.17 -7.54
C THR A 8 1.83 9.90 -8.05
N GLU A 9 1.01 9.24 -7.23
CA GLU A 9 -0.44 9.13 -7.48
C GLU A 9 -1.13 10.49 -7.60
N GLU A 10 -0.67 11.48 -6.82
CA GLU A 10 -1.17 12.85 -6.84
C GLU A 10 -0.87 13.54 -8.17
N GLU A 11 0.34 13.42 -8.70
CA GLU A 11 0.71 13.99 -10.00
C GLU A 11 -0.06 13.33 -11.16
N ALA A 12 -0.29 12.02 -11.08
CA ALA A 12 -1.11 11.29 -12.06
C ALA A 12 -2.59 11.72 -12.00
N ALA A 13 -3.14 11.95 -10.79
CA ALA A 13 -4.47 12.50 -10.60
C ALA A 13 -4.58 13.94 -11.13
N GLY A 14 -3.56 14.76 -10.89
CA GLY A 14 -3.47 16.14 -11.38
C GLY A 14 -3.55 16.26 -12.90
N LEU A 15 -3.00 15.30 -13.66
CA LEU A 15 -3.17 15.27 -15.13
C LEU A 15 -4.63 15.08 -15.56
N SER A 16 -5.44 14.37 -14.78
CA SER A 16 -6.86 14.19 -15.06
C SER A 16 -7.65 15.46 -14.76
N GLU A 17 -7.33 16.12 -13.66
CA GLU A 17 -7.90 17.41 -13.29
C GLU A 17 -7.56 18.49 -14.32
N LEU A 18 -6.29 18.60 -14.72
CA LEU A 18 -5.83 19.55 -15.74
C LEU A 18 -6.54 19.34 -17.08
N ALA A 19 -6.69 18.08 -17.52
CA ALA A 19 -7.44 17.76 -18.73
C ALA A 19 -8.91 18.20 -18.64
N ALA A 20 -9.55 18.07 -17.47
CA ALA A 20 -10.92 18.51 -17.26
C ALA A 20 -11.02 20.05 -17.32
N ILE A 21 -10.09 20.77 -16.71
CA ILE A 21 -10.01 22.23 -16.74
C ILE A 21 -9.81 22.74 -18.16
N ASP A 22 -8.89 22.14 -18.92
CA ASP A 22 -8.60 22.53 -20.30
C ASP A 22 -9.83 22.33 -21.21
N LEU A 23 -10.55 21.21 -21.05
CA LEU A 23 -11.76 20.93 -21.80
C LEU A 23 -12.89 21.90 -21.43
N ALA A 24 -13.10 22.16 -20.14
CA ALA A 24 -14.11 23.11 -19.65
C ALA A 24 -13.82 24.52 -20.18
N THR A 25 -12.55 24.93 -20.16
CA THR A 25 -12.09 26.21 -20.69
C THR A 25 -12.35 26.31 -22.19
N ALA A 26 -11.97 25.27 -22.96
CA ALA A 26 -12.20 25.23 -24.40
C ALA A 26 -13.69 25.37 -24.75
N ARG A 27 -14.58 24.66 -24.04
CA ARG A 27 -16.04 24.74 -24.20
C ARG A 27 -16.58 26.13 -23.89
N ARG A 28 -16.22 26.69 -22.74
CA ARG A 28 -16.68 28.02 -22.31
C ARG A 28 -16.30 29.12 -23.31
N PHE A 29 -15.08 29.09 -23.84
CA PHE A 29 -14.66 30.07 -24.83
C PHE A 29 -15.32 29.85 -26.20
N ALA A 30 -15.59 28.60 -26.59
CA ALA A 30 -16.33 28.30 -27.82
C ALA A 30 -17.78 28.80 -27.75
N GLU A 31 -18.48 28.52 -26.65
CA GLU A 31 -19.85 28.99 -26.40
C GLU A 31 -19.94 30.52 -26.44
N ARG A 32 -19.02 31.21 -25.75
CA ARG A 32 -18.96 32.68 -25.78
C ARG A 32 -18.65 33.25 -27.16
N ALA A 33 -17.81 32.57 -27.94
CA ALA A 33 -17.51 32.99 -29.31
C ALA A 33 -18.74 32.89 -30.21
N GLN A 34 -19.57 31.85 -30.03
CA GLN A 34 -20.81 31.65 -30.78
C GLN A 34 -21.93 32.63 -30.38
N ALA A 35 -21.98 33.05 -29.13
CA ALA A 35 -23.00 33.96 -28.61
C ALA A 35 -22.74 35.46 -28.90
N THR A 36 -21.57 35.80 -29.42
CA THR A 36 -21.16 37.18 -29.67
C THR A 36 -21.46 37.59 -31.11
N GLU A 37 -22.03 38.78 -31.29
CA GLU A 37 -22.29 39.36 -32.63
C GLU A 37 -21.09 40.16 -33.18
N ASP A 38 -20.17 40.60 -32.30
CA ASP A 38 -18.93 41.27 -32.69
C ASP A 38 -17.90 40.27 -33.26
N ALA A 39 -17.64 40.35 -34.56
CA ALA A 39 -16.75 39.45 -35.26
C ALA A 39 -15.30 39.42 -34.72
N ASP A 40 -14.78 40.56 -34.25
CA ASP A 40 -13.42 40.65 -33.72
C ASP A 40 -13.33 40.01 -32.33
N VAL A 41 -14.36 40.20 -31.51
CA VAL A 41 -14.48 39.53 -30.20
C VAL A 41 -14.64 38.01 -30.41
N ALA A 42 -15.51 37.58 -31.32
CA ALA A 42 -15.72 36.17 -31.64
C ALA A 42 -14.42 35.49 -32.07
N ASN A 43 -13.64 36.13 -32.94
CA ASN A 43 -12.36 35.58 -33.42
C ASN A 43 -11.32 35.44 -32.28
N ARG A 44 -11.21 36.44 -31.38
CA ARG A 44 -10.31 36.33 -30.21
C ARG A 44 -10.71 35.19 -29.27
N LEU A 45 -12.01 35.01 -29.00
CA LEU A 45 -12.52 33.94 -28.16
C LEU A 45 -12.28 32.55 -28.81
N ALA A 46 -12.54 32.42 -30.11
CA ALA A 46 -12.30 31.19 -30.86
C ALA A 46 -10.83 30.76 -30.82
N ARG A 47 -9.89 31.68 -31.02
CA ARG A 47 -8.44 31.38 -30.90
C ARG A 47 -8.05 30.91 -29.49
N THR A 48 -8.68 31.47 -28.46
CA THR A 48 -8.45 31.06 -27.07
C THR A 48 -8.96 29.64 -26.82
N SER A 49 -10.18 29.34 -27.29
CA SER A 49 -10.74 27.98 -27.26
C SER A 49 -9.84 26.96 -27.97
N GLN A 50 -9.31 27.30 -29.15
CA GLN A 50 -8.40 26.41 -29.89
C GLN A 50 -7.09 26.13 -29.15
N ARG A 51 -6.52 27.13 -28.44
CA ARG A 51 -5.32 26.93 -27.60
C ARG A 51 -5.61 26.01 -26.43
N ALA A 52 -6.73 26.22 -25.72
CA ALA A 52 -7.15 25.33 -24.63
C ALA A 52 -7.41 23.90 -25.13
N ALA A 53 -8.08 23.74 -26.29
CA ALA A 53 -8.29 22.44 -26.90
C ALA A 53 -6.98 21.74 -27.32
N ARG A 54 -5.94 22.50 -27.71
CA ARG A 54 -4.61 21.93 -27.96
C ARG A 54 -3.97 21.44 -26.67
N SER A 55 -4.01 22.23 -25.60
CA SER A 55 -3.52 21.84 -24.27
C SER A 55 -4.18 20.54 -23.81
N TYR A 56 -5.51 20.46 -23.89
CA TYR A 56 -6.27 19.25 -23.57
C TYR A 56 -5.78 18.00 -24.32
N ARG A 57 -5.57 18.10 -25.64
CA ARG A 57 -5.07 16.98 -26.46
C ARG A 57 -3.65 16.58 -26.07
N GLN A 58 -2.80 17.53 -25.71
CA GLN A 58 -1.44 17.26 -25.23
C GLN A 58 -1.47 16.50 -23.91
N THR A 59 -2.31 16.92 -22.95
CA THR A 59 -2.51 16.23 -21.67
C THR A 59 -3.05 14.81 -21.87
N LEU A 60 -4.01 14.61 -22.77
CA LEU A 60 -4.49 13.26 -23.12
C LEU A 60 -3.39 12.38 -23.73
N ALA A 61 -2.58 12.92 -24.63
CA ALA A 61 -1.49 12.18 -25.24
C ALA A 61 -0.44 11.73 -24.20
N LEU A 62 -0.14 12.60 -23.23
CA LEU A 62 0.70 12.26 -22.08
C LEU A 62 0.09 11.12 -21.24
N LYS A 63 -1.20 11.18 -20.91
CA LYS A 63 -1.89 10.10 -20.19
C LYS A 63 -1.84 8.77 -20.92
N VAL A 64 -2.02 8.76 -22.24
CA VAL A 64 -1.92 7.55 -23.06
C VAL A 64 -0.50 6.99 -23.07
N ARG A 65 0.52 7.86 -23.19
CA ARG A 65 1.93 7.44 -23.11
C ARG A 65 2.26 6.85 -21.75
N LEU A 66 1.83 7.48 -20.66
CA LEU A 66 2.03 6.98 -19.30
C LEU A 66 1.41 5.60 -19.11
N ARG A 67 0.17 5.42 -19.55
CA ARG A 67 -0.52 4.12 -19.49
C ARG A 67 0.23 3.03 -20.26
N ARG A 68 0.81 3.36 -21.41
CA ARG A 68 1.63 2.40 -22.19
C ARG A 68 2.91 2.05 -21.46
N ALA A 69 3.63 3.05 -20.94
CA ALA A 69 4.85 2.84 -20.16
C ALA A 69 4.58 1.96 -18.92
N LEU A 70 3.49 2.20 -18.19
CA LEU A 70 3.07 1.35 -17.07
C LEU A 70 2.77 -0.09 -17.51
N SER A 71 2.11 -0.26 -18.66
CA SER A 71 1.79 -1.58 -19.20
C SER A 71 3.02 -2.32 -19.71
N GLU A 72 4.02 -1.61 -20.26
CA GLU A 72 5.31 -2.17 -20.68
C GLU A 72 6.12 -2.58 -19.46
N HIS A 73 6.22 -1.71 -18.46
CA HIS A 73 6.88 -2.03 -17.20
C HIS A 73 6.26 -3.24 -16.50
N ALA A 74 4.92 -3.35 -16.47
CA ALA A 74 4.25 -4.50 -15.89
C ALA A 74 4.45 -5.81 -16.68
N ARG A 75 4.86 -5.75 -17.96
CA ARG A 75 5.26 -6.95 -18.73
C ARG A 75 6.68 -7.37 -18.42
N ASP A 76 7.59 -6.41 -18.32
CA ASP A 76 9.00 -6.65 -18.04
C ASP A 76 9.22 -7.06 -16.57
N TYR A 77 8.38 -6.53 -15.68
CA TYR A 77 8.35 -6.83 -14.26
C TYR A 77 6.93 -7.26 -13.89
N PRO A 78 6.55 -8.52 -14.17
CA PRO A 78 5.25 -9.01 -13.80
C PRO A 78 5.08 -8.84 -12.27
N PRO A 79 3.92 -8.35 -11.80
CA PRO A 79 3.67 -8.31 -10.38
C PRO A 79 3.82 -9.71 -9.81
N GLU A 80 4.49 -9.83 -8.66
CA GLU A 80 4.54 -11.11 -7.94
C GLU A 80 3.11 -11.66 -7.79
N PRO A 81 2.91 -12.98 -7.99
CA PRO A 81 1.61 -13.59 -7.81
C PRO A 81 1.04 -13.22 -6.44
N ALA A 82 -0.25 -12.92 -6.38
CA ALA A 82 -0.92 -12.46 -5.15
C ALA A 82 -0.70 -13.44 -3.99
N GLU A 83 -0.70 -14.75 -4.29
CA GLU A 83 -0.40 -15.83 -3.35
C GLU A 83 1.00 -15.70 -2.73
N THR A 84 2.01 -15.32 -3.52
CA THR A 84 3.40 -15.15 -3.05
C THR A 84 3.54 -13.90 -2.19
N ARG A 85 2.82 -12.82 -2.53
CA ARG A 85 2.79 -11.58 -1.73
C ARG A 85 2.10 -11.79 -0.39
N ALA A 86 0.93 -12.43 -0.38
CA ALA A 86 0.19 -12.72 0.85
C ALA A 86 1.03 -13.63 1.77
N ALA A 87 1.64 -14.69 1.22
CA ALA A 87 2.53 -15.56 1.99
C ALA A 87 3.72 -14.81 2.60
N ARG A 88 4.36 -13.91 1.85
CA ARG A 88 5.45 -13.08 2.35
C ARG A 88 4.98 -12.11 3.43
N HIS A 89 3.84 -11.45 3.22
CA HIS A 89 3.25 -10.53 4.20
C HIS A 89 2.97 -11.25 5.53
N VAL A 90 2.35 -12.43 5.47
CA VAL A 90 2.11 -13.30 6.63
C VAL A 90 3.42 -13.68 7.32
N ALA A 91 4.44 -14.09 6.56
CA ALA A 91 5.73 -14.46 7.11
C ALA A 91 6.43 -13.28 7.83
N GLU A 92 6.36 -12.08 7.27
CA GLU A 92 6.93 -10.87 7.88
C GLU A 92 6.17 -10.48 9.16
N VAL A 93 4.84 -10.53 9.16
CA VAL A 93 4.02 -10.28 10.35
C VAL A 93 4.31 -11.32 11.44
N ARG A 94 4.38 -12.61 11.10
CA ARG A 94 4.78 -13.68 12.04
C ARG A 94 6.12 -13.39 12.68
N ARG A 95 7.13 -13.06 11.87
CA ARG A 95 8.46 -12.74 12.37
C ARG A 95 8.45 -11.53 13.31
N ALA A 96 7.70 -10.50 12.98
CA ALA A 96 7.63 -9.28 13.77
C ALA A 96 6.95 -9.51 15.13
N VAL A 97 5.76 -10.12 15.14
CA VAL A 97 5.02 -10.39 16.37
C VAL A 97 5.79 -11.35 17.28
N SER A 98 6.45 -12.38 16.73
CA SER A 98 7.31 -13.27 17.53
C SER A 98 8.49 -12.53 18.20
N ARG A 99 9.05 -11.48 17.58
CA ARG A 99 10.10 -10.66 18.22
C ARG A 99 9.55 -9.84 19.38
N VAL A 100 8.36 -9.26 19.20
CA VAL A 100 7.67 -8.49 20.25
C VAL A 100 7.34 -9.42 21.43
N ALA A 101 6.66 -10.54 21.16
CA ALA A 101 6.33 -11.55 22.16
C ALA A 101 7.57 -12.03 22.93
N TRP A 102 8.70 -12.26 22.24
CA TRP A 102 9.94 -12.66 22.89
C TRP A 102 10.52 -11.56 23.79
N ALA A 103 10.51 -10.30 23.33
CA ALA A 103 10.98 -9.19 24.14
C ALA A 103 10.14 -9.01 25.41
N GLU A 104 8.82 -9.14 25.31
CA GLU A 104 7.93 -9.10 26.47
C GLU A 104 8.19 -10.26 27.43
N ARG A 105 8.38 -11.48 26.90
CA ARG A 105 8.75 -12.65 27.69
C ARG A 105 10.10 -12.49 28.43
N GLU A 106 11.07 -11.82 27.82
CA GLU A 106 12.35 -11.52 28.47
C GLU A 106 12.22 -10.44 29.56
N ALA A 107 11.25 -9.54 29.45
CA ALA A 107 10.98 -8.49 30.43
C ALA A 107 10.19 -9.00 31.66
N LEU A 108 9.52 -10.14 31.56
CA LEU A 108 8.80 -10.75 32.68
C LEU A 108 9.78 -11.22 33.78
N GLU A 109 9.43 -10.90 35.01
CA GLU A 109 10.05 -11.47 36.21
C GLU A 109 9.35 -12.78 36.57
N GLY A 110 10.12 -13.83 36.85
CA GLY A 110 9.57 -15.12 37.26
C GLY A 110 10.48 -16.30 36.92
N PRO A 111 10.07 -17.51 37.32
CA PRO A 111 10.69 -18.75 36.86
C PRO A 111 10.69 -18.86 35.34
N GLU A 112 11.65 -19.61 34.78
CA GLU A 112 11.73 -19.86 33.35
C GLU A 112 10.44 -20.48 32.79
N GLU A 113 9.88 -21.45 33.52
CA GLU A 113 8.66 -22.18 33.17
C GLU A 113 7.45 -21.25 32.99
N GLU A 114 7.21 -20.33 33.92
CA GLU A 114 6.10 -19.37 33.83
C GLU A 114 6.25 -18.41 32.63
N ARG A 115 7.50 -18.07 32.27
CA ARG A 115 7.80 -17.21 31.12
C ARG A 115 7.66 -17.95 29.80
N GLU A 116 7.98 -19.25 29.77
CA GLU A 116 7.72 -20.13 28.63
C GLU A 116 6.21 -20.33 28.42
N ASP A 117 5.46 -20.65 29.49
CA ASP A 117 4.00 -20.80 29.44
C ASP A 117 3.32 -19.53 28.90
N PHE A 118 3.71 -18.34 29.39
CA PHE A 118 3.22 -17.07 28.88
C PHE A 118 3.47 -16.90 27.37
N PHE A 119 4.67 -17.22 26.91
CA PHE A 119 5.03 -17.06 25.50
C PHE A 119 4.26 -18.04 24.61
N ASP A 120 4.09 -19.28 25.05
CA ASP A 120 3.36 -20.30 24.31
C ASP A 120 1.86 -19.95 24.21
N ASP A 121 1.24 -19.51 25.30
CA ASP A 121 -0.15 -19.02 25.32
C ASP A 121 -0.34 -17.83 24.38
N LEU A 122 0.58 -16.86 24.42
CA LEU A 122 0.57 -15.69 23.55
C LEU A 122 0.75 -16.07 22.07
N MET A 123 1.67 -16.98 21.77
CA MET A 123 1.92 -17.44 20.39
C MET A 123 0.75 -18.26 19.86
N PHE A 124 0.06 -19.01 20.72
CA PHE A 124 -1.19 -19.69 20.38
C PHE A 124 -2.28 -18.68 19.99
N ALA A 125 -2.54 -17.69 20.85
CA ALA A 125 -3.51 -16.62 20.58
C ALA A 125 -3.17 -15.83 19.30
N PHE A 126 -1.88 -15.57 19.06
CA PHE A 126 -1.41 -14.94 17.83
C PHE A 126 -1.78 -15.77 16.58
N CYS A 127 -1.61 -17.09 16.63
CA CYS A 127 -1.93 -17.95 15.49
C CYS A 127 -3.41 -17.91 15.15
N GLU A 128 -4.30 -18.03 16.15
CA GLU A 128 -5.74 -17.92 15.96
C GLU A 128 -6.12 -16.55 15.37
N ARG A 129 -5.51 -15.48 15.90
CA ARG A 129 -5.77 -14.11 15.43
C ARG A 129 -5.31 -13.89 13.99
N LEU A 130 -4.15 -14.46 13.63
CA LEU A 130 -3.59 -14.36 12.31
C LEU A 130 -4.43 -15.15 11.30
N GLU A 131 -4.84 -16.37 11.63
CA GLU A 131 -5.74 -17.18 10.79
C GLU A 131 -7.07 -16.46 10.51
N ALA A 132 -7.62 -15.77 11.51
CA ALA A 132 -8.82 -14.94 11.33
C ALA A 132 -8.60 -13.70 10.42
N CYS A 133 -7.35 -13.25 10.24
CA CYS A 133 -7.01 -12.11 9.38
C CYS A 133 -6.64 -12.51 7.95
N VAL A 134 -6.00 -13.66 7.78
CA VAL A 134 -5.48 -14.13 6.49
C VAL A 134 -6.63 -14.34 5.50
N GLY A 135 -6.44 -13.91 4.25
CA GLY A 135 -7.48 -13.95 3.22
C GLY A 135 -8.48 -12.79 3.27
N THR A 136 -8.37 -11.89 4.25
CA THR A 136 -9.14 -10.64 4.24
C THR A 136 -8.42 -9.57 3.43
N GLU A 137 -9.13 -8.91 2.50
CA GLU A 137 -8.57 -7.84 1.65
C GLU A 137 -7.95 -6.72 2.49
N THR A 138 -8.55 -6.41 3.64
CA THR A 138 -8.08 -5.36 4.56
C THR A 138 -6.73 -5.70 5.19
N PHE A 139 -6.45 -6.97 5.50
CA PHE A 139 -5.16 -7.38 6.09
C PHE A 139 -4.06 -7.38 5.04
N GLU A 140 -4.30 -7.97 3.87
CA GLU A 140 -3.26 -8.14 2.83
C GLU A 140 -2.81 -6.83 2.19
N ARG A 141 -3.63 -5.78 2.26
CA ARG A 141 -3.32 -4.44 1.75
C ARG A 141 -2.73 -3.51 2.79
N LEU A 142 -2.74 -3.90 4.07
CA LEU A 142 -2.22 -3.09 5.16
C LEU A 142 -0.68 -3.10 5.11
N PRO A 143 0.01 -1.97 5.37
CA PRO A 143 1.46 -2.00 5.57
C PRO A 143 1.82 -2.94 6.71
N VAL A 144 2.95 -3.66 6.60
CA VAL A 144 3.38 -4.66 7.60
C VAL A 144 3.45 -4.07 9.00
N ASP A 145 3.96 -2.85 9.15
CA ASP A 145 4.07 -2.19 10.46
C ASP A 145 2.71 -1.94 11.11
N ASP A 146 1.73 -1.52 10.33
CA ASP A 146 0.37 -1.28 10.81
C ASP A 146 -0.33 -2.60 11.16
N ALA A 147 -0.08 -3.66 10.38
CA ALA A 147 -0.57 -5.01 10.66
C ALA A 147 0.01 -5.55 11.97
N VAL A 148 1.30 -5.35 12.21
CA VAL A 148 2.00 -5.73 13.44
C VAL A 148 1.44 -4.98 14.63
N VAL A 149 1.34 -3.65 14.56
CA VAL A 149 0.77 -2.83 15.64
C VAL A 149 -0.65 -3.28 15.99
N ARG A 150 -1.50 -3.46 14.97
CA ARG A 150 -2.88 -3.91 15.19
C ARG A 150 -2.94 -5.27 15.88
N ILE A 151 -2.19 -6.25 15.38
CA ILE A 151 -2.19 -7.60 15.97
C ILE A 151 -1.61 -7.59 17.38
N CYS A 152 -0.53 -6.85 17.63
CA CYS A 152 0.05 -6.73 18.96
C CYS A 152 -0.96 -6.11 19.94
N LEU A 153 -1.67 -5.05 19.55
CA LEU A 153 -2.72 -4.46 20.39
C LEU A 153 -3.87 -5.43 20.68
N ASP A 154 -4.29 -6.23 19.69
CA ASP A 154 -5.32 -7.26 19.88
C ASP A 154 -4.88 -8.38 20.84
N LEU A 155 -3.56 -8.55 21.04
CA LEU A 155 -2.95 -9.53 21.95
C LEU A 155 -2.48 -8.89 23.27
N ASP A 156 -2.91 -7.67 23.57
CA ASP A 156 -2.49 -6.89 24.73
C ASP A 156 -0.95 -6.69 24.85
N LEU A 157 -0.24 -6.72 23.72
CA LEU A 157 1.19 -6.41 23.66
C LEU A 157 1.44 -4.90 23.57
N PRO A 158 2.55 -4.39 24.13
CA PRO A 158 2.82 -2.96 24.14
C PRO A 158 2.98 -2.37 22.73
N GLU A 159 2.21 -1.31 22.44
CA GLU A 159 2.27 -0.59 21.17
C GLU A 159 3.68 -0.07 20.86
N ALA A 160 4.41 0.37 21.88
CA ALA A 160 5.77 0.88 21.74
C ALA A 160 6.72 -0.20 21.20
N ALA A 161 6.64 -1.42 21.74
CA ALA A 161 7.42 -2.56 21.28
C ALA A 161 7.00 -2.99 19.86
N ALA A 162 5.70 -2.95 19.56
CA ALA A 162 5.17 -3.24 18.23
C ALA A 162 5.66 -2.25 17.18
N ARG A 163 5.75 -0.95 17.49
CA ARG A 163 6.31 0.06 16.57
C ARG A 163 7.82 -0.07 16.39
N ALA A 164 8.52 -0.50 17.44
CA ALA A 164 9.97 -0.69 17.46
C ALA A 164 10.40 -2.12 17.07
N TRP A 165 9.50 -2.96 16.54
CA TRP A 165 9.76 -4.39 16.31
C TRP A 165 11.01 -4.68 15.47
N ARG A 166 11.40 -3.74 14.60
CA ARG A 166 12.59 -3.86 13.75
C ARG A 166 13.89 -3.83 14.55
N ASP A 167 13.89 -3.13 15.67
CA ASP A 167 15.05 -2.91 16.53
C ASP A 167 15.15 -3.94 17.67
N LEU A 168 14.08 -4.71 17.92
CA LEU A 168 14.07 -5.77 18.93
C LEU A 168 15.04 -6.90 18.57
N PRO A 169 15.61 -7.65 19.53
CA PRO A 169 16.49 -8.77 19.20
C PRO A 169 15.80 -9.81 18.31
N VAL A 170 16.53 -10.37 17.35
CA VAL A 170 16.07 -11.54 16.59
C VAL A 170 16.38 -12.77 17.43
N ARG A 171 15.38 -13.66 17.60
CA ARG A 171 15.59 -14.97 18.23
C ARG A 171 16.70 -15.71 17.49
N THR A 172 17.81 -15.99 18.17
CA THR A 172 18.89 -16.82 17.63
C THR A 172 18.42 -18.27 17.51
N ALA A 173 18.99 -19.04 16.58
CA ALA A 173 18.50 -20.38 16.22
C ALA A 173 18.41 -21.38 17.40
N ASP A 174 19.23 -21.23 18.45
CA ASP A 174 19.10 -22.04 19.68
C ASP A 174 17.81 -21.76 20.46
N ALA A 175 17.26 -20.55 20.29
CA ALA A 175 15.92 -20.12 20.62
C ALA A 175 14.81 -21.09 20.16
N VAL A 176 14.89 -21.52 18.90
CA VAL A 176 13.76 -21.89 18.03
C VAL A 176 13.19 -23.30 18.29
N ARG A 177 13.78 -24.09 19.19
CA ARG A 177 13.46 -25.52 19.33
C ARG A 177 12.06 -25.85 19.89
N HIS A 178 11.22 -24.88 20.22
CA HIS A 178 9.92 -25.14 20.87
C HIS A 178 8.67 -24.75 20.08
N TRP A 179 8.77 -24.07 18.92
CA TRP A 179 7.57 -23.76 18.14
C TRP A 179 7.77 -24.03 16.65
N GLN A 180 7.32 -25.21 16.21
CA GLN A 180 6.97 -25.49 14.83
C GLN A 180 5.44 -25.60 14.79
N GLY A 181 4.74 -24.48 14.59
CA GLY A 181 3.32 -24.50 14.23
C GLY A 181 3.10 -25.39 12.99
N PRO A 182 1.85 -25.78 12.68
CA PRO A 182 1.55 -26.71 11.60
C PRO A 182 2.22 -26.23 10.31
N GLY A 183 3.16 -27.04 9.82
CA GLY A 183 3.81 -26.79 8.54
C GLY A 183 2.75 -26.79 7.43
N PRO A 184 3.02 -26.12 6.31
CA PRO A 184 2.15 -26.23 5.15
C PRO A 184 2.05 -27.71 4.79
N ASP A 185 0.82 -28.24 4.70
CA ASP A 185 0.59 -29.59 4.19
C ASP A 185 1.26 -29.71 2.81
N PRO A 186 2.07 -30.76 2.57
CA PRO A 186 2.66 -30.98 1.27
C PRO A 186 1.58 -31.31 0.23
N PRO A 187 1.83 -31.00 -1.07
CA PRO A 187 0.84 -31.11 -2.14
C PRO A 187 0.35 -32.53 -2.40
#